data_AF-H9GV13-F1
#
_entry.id   AF-H9GV13-F1
#
_cell.length_a   1.000
_cell.length_b   1.000
_cell.length_c   1.000
_cell.angle_alpha   90.00
_cell.angle_beta   90.00
_cell.angle_gamma   90.00
#
_symmetry.space_group_name_H-M   'P 1'
#
loop_
_entity.id
_entity.type
_entity.pdbx_description
1 polymer ?
#
loop_
_entity_poly.entity_id
_entity_poly.type
_entity_poly.pdbx_seq_one_letter_code
_entity_poly.pdbx_strand_id
1 'polypeptide(L)'
;MEKLNFASAEDAVQYQLFLAHEPGNPQILQQYIERILAQFAPILVSYIWQYQPFNLKYKPAKGDIPAHIAGLTKFGDNIEDEWFIVYLLKEITKEFPELVARVDDNDGEFLLIEAADFLPKWLNPENSINRVFFYHGELCIIPLPKTPGEQMLLPSNNLTIPQALNLLSGHCAHYMASKSIRGAVYKRISGYPGKIQAFLHRAHCYLPAGIATILKQRPSLVATAVQAFYLRDPFDLKACHVFKTFPPETRIMTSVTFTKCLYAQLVQQTFVPDKRSGYSLPPRSCPQYKAHEIGMKLAHGFEILCAKYNPSHRDSKKHVLNVPLWENFLNSLKKNNYFKVRFCIN
;
A
#
# COMPACT_ATOMS: atom_id res chain seq x y z
N MET A 1 7.44 5.46 -29.33
CA MET A 1 7.00 4.55 -28.24
C MET A 1 8.01 4.62 -27.12
N GLU A 2 7.87 5.58 -26.22
CA GLU A 2 8.59 5.53 -24.95
C GLU A 2 7.85 4.49 -24.09
N LYS A 3 8.43 3.29 -23.93
CA LYS A 3 8.30 2.61 -22.64
C LYS A 3 8.73 3.67 -21.63
N LEU A 4 7.84 4.05 -20.71
CA LEU A 4 8.22 4.83 -19.56
C LEU A 4 9.27 4.01 -18.80
N ASN A 5 10.55 4.20 -19.15
CA ASN A 5 11.71 3.68 -18.44
C ASN A 5 11.80 4.46 -17.12
N PHE A 6 10.86 4.20 -16.23
CA PHE A 6 11.14 4.28 -14.81
C PHE A 6 11.67 2.90 -14.45
N ALA A 7 12.91 2.82 -13.99
CA ALA A 7 13.51 1.59 -13.48
C ALA A 7 12.46 0.83 -12.65
N SER A 8 12.07 -0.36 -13.12
CA SER A 8 11.02 -1.19 -12.54
C SER A 8 11.26 -1.28 -11.05
N ALA A 9 10.38 -0.66 -10.27
CA ALA A 9 10.42 -0.85 -8.85
C ALA A 9 9.96 -2.28 -8.59
N GLU A 10 10.91 -3.18 -8.31
CA GLU A 10 10.58 -4.53 -7.86
C GLU A 10 9.56 -4.45 -6.72
N ASP A 11 8.60 -5.37 -6.75
CA ASP A 11 7.45 -5.50 -5.85
C ASP A 11 6.64 -4.20 -5.65
N ALA A 12 6.17 -3.61 -6.75
CA ALA A 12 5.37 -2.39 -6.73
C ALA A 12 4.08 -2.52 -7.52
N VAL A 13 3.01 -1.94 -6.96
CA VAL A 13 1.73 -1.76 -7.63
C VAL A 13 1.51 -0.30 -7.95
N GLN A 14 1.22 -0.01 -9.22
CA GLN A 14 0.84 1.29 -9.71
C GLN A 14 -0.66 1.36 -9.90
N TYR A 15 -1.25 2.51 -9.60
CA TYR A 15 -2.66 2.73 -9.80
C TYR A 15 -2.95 4.16 -10.23
N GLN A 16 -3.92 4.29 -11.11
CA GLN A 16 -4.30 5.54 -11.75
C GLN A 16 -5.82 5.70 -11.66
N LEU A 17 -6.30 6.88 -11.27
CA LEU A 17 -7.70 7.22 -11.26
C LEU A 17 -7.94 8.44 -12.16
N PHE A 18 -8.86 8.28 -13.10
CA PHE A 18 -9.21 9.25 -14.12
C PHE A 18 -10.66 9.70 -13.93
N LEU A 19 -10.98 10.94 -14.33
CA LEU A 19 -12.37 11.37 -14.45
C LEU A 19 -12.97 10.82 -15.74
N ALA A 20 -14.16 10.24 -15.65
CA ALA A 20 -14.81 9.58 -16.79
C ALA A 20 -15.30 10.55 -17.88
N HIS A 21 -15.78 11.74 -17.51
CA HIS A 21 -16.54 12.63 -18.40
C HIS A 21 -15.82 13.92 -18.80
N GLU A 22 -14.77 14.33 -18.07
CA GLU A 22 -14.08 15.59 -18.33
C GLU A 22 -12.58 15.46 -18.08
N PRO A 23 -11.73 16.20 -18.84
CA PRO A 23 -10.31 16.29 -18.55
C PRO A 23 -10.10 16.88 -17.16
N GLY A 24 -9.34 16.19 -16.31
CA GLY A 24 -9.19 16.57 -14.93
C GLY A 24 -8.48 17.91 -14.75
N ASN A 25 -9.21 18.92 -14.28
CA ASN A 25 -8.60 20.14 -13.76
C ASN A 25 -7.78 19.78 -12.50
N PRO A 26 -6.53 20.27 -12.37
CA PRO A 26 -5.70 20.08 -11.19
C PRO A 26 -6.43 20.32 -9.85
N GLN A 27 -7.25 21.37 -9.76
CA GLN A 27 -7.98 21.72 -8.53
C GLN A 27 -9.03 20.65 -8.17
N ILE A 28 -9.77 20.17 -9.18
CA ILE A 28 -10.79 19.14 -9.00
C ILE A 28 -10.13 17.82 -8.57
N LEU A 29 -9.07 17.41 -9.26
CA LEU A 29 -8.35 16.17 -8.94
C LEU A 29 -7.71 16.23 -7.53
N GLN A 30 -7.20 17.39 -7.11
CA GLN A 30 -6.72 17.58 -5.74
C GLN A 30 -7.83 17.43 -4.70
N GLN A 31 -9.01 18.01 -4.96
CA GLN A 31 -10.18 17.83 -4.08
C GLN A 31 -10.61 16.36 -3.98
N TYR A 32 -10.55 15.60 -5.08
CA TYR A 32 -10.82 14.15 -5.04
C TYR A 32 -9.79 13.40 -4.19
N ILE A 33 -8.50 13.73 -4.29
CA ILE A 33 -7.46 13.12 -3.43
C ILE A 33 -7.79 13.32 -1.95
N GLU A 34 -8.12 14.55 -1.55
CA GLU A 34 -8.45 14.88 -0.16
C GLU A 34 -9.71 14.13 0.32
N ARG A 35 -10.76 14.10 -0.51
CA ARG A 35 -12.00 13.38 -0.23
C ARG A 35 -11.77 11.88 -0.08
N ILE A 36 -11.00 11.26 -0.98
CA ILE A 36 -10.64 9.84 -0.93
C ILE A 36 -9.86 9.55 0.35
N LEU A 37 -8.78 10.27 0.62
CA LEU A 37 -7.94 10.02 1.80
C LEU A 37 -8.73 10.20 3.10
N ALA A 38 -9.62 11.19 3.18
CA ALA A 38 -10.46 11.40 4.35
C ALA A 38 -11.54 10.31 4.52
N GLN A 39 -12.13 9.82 3.43
CA GLN A 39 -13.12 8.75 3.45
C GLN A 39 -12.51 7.42 3.92
N PHE A 40 -11.32 7.09 3.43
CA PHE A 40 -10.65 5.82 3.73
C PHE A 40 -9.64 5.91 4.88
N ALA A 41 -9.47 7.07 5.52
CA ALA A 41 -8.57 7.27 6.65
C ALA A 41 -8.70 6.21 7.77
N PRO A 42 -9.91 5.80 8.21
CA PRO A 42 -10.05 4.83 9.31
C PRO A 42 -9.34 3.49 9.03
N ILE A 43 -9.42 3.00 7.78
CA ILE A 43 -8.78 1.74 7.40
C ILE A 43 -7.32 1.94 7.01
N LEU A 44 -6.97 3.07 6.38
CA LEU A 44 -5.60 3.36 5.97
C LEU A 44 -4.65 3.60 7.15
N VAL A 45 -5.13 4.28 8.20
CA VAL A 45 -4.34 4.61 9.40
C VAL A 45 -4.10 3.38 10.28
N SER A 46 -5.07 2.47 10.34
CA SER A 46 -4.97 1.25 11.15
C SER A 46 -4.22 0.11 10.45
N TYR A 47 -4.05 0.18 9.13
CA TYR A 47 -3.33 -0.81 8.36
C TYR A 47 -1.80 -0.70 8.54
N ILE A 48 -1.15 -1.84 8.81
CA ILE A 48 0.31 -1.94 8.92
C ILE A 48 0.85 -2.34 7.54
N TRP A 49 1.23 -1.34 6.75
CA TRP A 49 1.89 -1.54 5.45
C TRP A 49 3.27 -2.17 5.62
N GLN A 50 3.64 -3.05 4.70
CA GLN A 50 4.92 -3.74 4.71
C GLN A 50 6.09 -2.78 4.43
N TYR A 51 5.96 -1.93 3.41
CA TYR A 51 7.01 -1.00 3.02
C TYR A 51 6.51 0.42 2.79
N GLN A 52 5.73 0.67 1.74
CA GLN A 52 5.17 1.99 1.47
C GLN A 52 3.65 2.00 1.67
N PRO A 53 3.08 3.06 2.28
CA PRO A 53 1.64 3.17 2.40
C PRO A 53 0.98 3.58 1.08
N PHE A 54 -0.30 3.23 0.96
CA PHE A 54 -1.16 3.79 -0.08
C PHE A 54 -1.07 5.31 -0.11
N ASN A 55 -0.83 5.84 -1.30
CA ASN A 55 -0.66 7.27 -1.53
C ASN A 55 -1.34 7.70 -2.84
N LEU A 56 -1.76 8.95 -2.91
CA LEU A 56 -2.40 9.53 -4.08
C LEU A 56 -1.80 10.89 -4.36
N LYS A 57 -1.47 11.14 -5.63
CA LYS A 57 -0.85 12.39 -6.10
C LYS A 57 -1.45 12.79 -7.43
N TYR A 58 -1.64 14.09 -7.62
CA TYR A 58 -2.00 14.64 -8.92
C TYR A 58 -0.85 14.44 -9.91
N LYS A 59 -1.19 14.05 -11.14
CA LYS A 59 -0.29 13.97 -12.29
C LYS A 59 -0.87 14.80 -13.44
N PRO A 60 -0.11 15.77 -13.99
CA PRO A 60 -0.55 16.53 -15.15
C PRO A 60 -0.63 15.62 -16.39
N ALA A 61 -1.44 16.05 -17.36
CA ALA A 61 -1.52 15.37 -18.65
C ALA A 61 -0.14 15.28 -19.31
N LYS A 62 0.17 14.12 -19.90
CA LYS A 62 1.43 13.89 -20.63
C LYS A 62 1.20 12.92 -21.79
N GLY A 63 1.43 13.39 -23.01
CA GLY A 63 1.17 12.60 -24.23
C GLY A 63 -0.31 12.17 -24.29
N ASP A 64 -0.55 10.89 -24.54
CA ASP A 64 -1.90 10.31 -24.60
C ASP A 64 -2.50 9.96 -23.22
N ILE A 65 -1.87 10.38 -22.13
CA ILE A 65 -2.37 10.16 -20.77
C ILE A 65 -2.98 11.46 -20.25
N PRO A 66 -4.30 11.51 -19.98
CA PRO A 66 -4.94 12.71 -19.44
C PRO A 66 -4.48 13.00 -18.02
N ALA A 67 -4.76 14.21 -17.53
CA ALA A 67 -4.50 14.56 -16.14
C ALA A 67 -5.28 13.63 -15.20
N HIS A 68 -4.61 13.11 -14.17
CA HIS A 68 -5.15 12.03 -13.36
C HIS A 68 -4.59 12.04 -11.93
N ILE A 69 -5.20 11.23 -11.08
CA ILE A 69 -4.65 10.88 -9.77
C ILE A 69 -3.83 9.61 -9.96
N ALA A 70 -2.61 9.56 -9.45
CA ALA A 70 -1.79 8.36 -9.47
C ALA A 70 -1.25 8.03 -8.09
N GLY A 71 -1.00 6.76 -7.85
CA GLY A 71 -0.16 6.30 -6.77
C GLY A 71 0.71 5.15 -7.20
N LEU A 72 1.76 4.95 -6.43
CA LEU A 72 2.70 3.85 -6.58
C LEU A 72 3.02 3.38 -5.17
N THR A 73 2.78 2.10 -4.90
CA THR A 73 3.06 1.51 -3.59
C THR A 73 3.99 0.32 -3.79
N LYS A 74 5.18 0.40 -3.21
CA LYS A 74 6.06 -0.75 -3.08
C LYS A 74 5.57 -1.63 -1.94
N PHE A 75 5.09 -2.83 -2.26
CA PHE A 75 4.54 -3.78 -1.31
C PHE A 75 5.60 -4.74 -0.74
N GLY A 76 6.76 -4.87 -1.40
CA GLY A 76 7.84 -5.76 -0.95
C GLY A 76 7.37 -7.20 -0.82
N ASP A 77 7.72 -7.87 0.28
CA ASP A 77 7.39 -9.29 0.47
C ASP A 77 5.91 -9.57 0.83
N ASN A 78 5.06 -8.54 1.02
CA ASN A 78 3.67 -8.74 1.46
C ASN A 78 2.67 -8.50 0.32
N ILE A 79 2.39 -9.54 -0.45
CA ILE A 79 1.40 -9.52 -1.55
C ILE A 79 0.00 -9.08 -1.07
N GLU A 80 -0.34 -9.24 0.21
CA GLU A 80 -1.64 -8.75 0.70
C GLU A 80 -1.78 -7.21 0.67
N ASP A 81 -0.68 -6.44 0.62
CA ASP A 81 -0.73 -4.98 0.43
C ASP A 81 -1.22 -4.61 -0.99
N GLU A 82 -0.79 -5.36 -2.00
CA GLU A 82 -1.25 -5.21 -3.38
C GLU A 82 -2.75 -5.49 -3.49
N TRP A 83 -3.22 -6.62 -2.96
CA TRP A 83 -4.64 -6.96 -3.00
C TRP A 83 -5.51 -6.03 -2.15
N PHE A 84 -4.97 -5.48 -1.07
CA PHE A 84 -5.66 -4.44 -0.32
C PHE A 84 -5.83 -3.17 -1.16
N ILE A 85 -4.85 -2.82 -2.00
CA ILE A 85 -4.97 -1.70 -2.95
C ILE A 85 -6.04 -1.98 -4.01
N VAL A 86 -6.13 -3.20 -4.54
CA VAL A 86 -7.22 -3.59 -5.47
C VAL A 86 -8.58 -3.40 -4.80
N TYR A 87 -8.73 -3.84 -3.55
CA TYR A 87 -9.94 -3.61 -2.76
C TYR A 87 -10.23 -2.10 -2.60
N LEU A 88 -9.23 -1.28 -2.26
CA LEU A 88 -9.38 0.16 -2.11
C LEU A 88 -9.86 0.80 -3.41
N LEU A 89 -9.27 0.47 -4.56
CA LEU A 89 -9.66 1.05 -5.85
C LEU A 89 -11.10 0.68 -6.24
N LYS A 90 -11.49 -0.55 -5.98
CA LYS A 90 -12.89 -0.98 -6.16
C LYS A 90 -13.84 -0.14 -5.29
N GLU A 91 -13.54 0.04 -4.01
CA GLU A 91 -14.42 0.83 -3.13
C GLU A 91 -14.35 2.33 -3.43
N ILE A 92 -13.20 2.87 -3.85
CA ILE A 92 -13.05 4.26 -4.29
C ILE A 92 -13.95 4.53 -5.50
N THR A 93 -13.88 3.68 -6.54
CA THR A 93 -14.71 3.88 -7.76
C THR A 93 -16.19 3.64 -7.51
N LYS A 94 -16.56 2.95 -6.43
CA LYS A 94 -17.94 2.80 -5.97
C LYS A 94 -18.45 4.04 -5.26
N GLU A 95 -17.63 4.63 -4.39
CA GLU A 95 -17.98 5.83 -3.61
C GLU A 95 -17.90 7.12 -4.44
N PHE A 96 -16.98 7.16 -5.40
CA PHE A 96 -16.75 8.27 -6.31
C PHE A 96 -17.01 7.78 -7.75
N PRO A 97 -18.30 7.69 -8.17
CA PRO A 97 -18.68 7.10 -9.45
C PRO A 97 -18.11 7.86 -10.66
N GLU A 98 -17.64 9.09 -10.49
CA GLU A 98 -16.98 9.86 -11.54
C GLU A 98 -15.57 9.35 -11.87
N LEU A 99 -15.00 8.50 -11.00
CA LEU A 99 -13.64 7.98 -11.13
C LEU A 99 -13.62 6.59 -11.77
N VAL A 100 -12.76 6.46 -12.77
CA VAL A 100 -12.34 5.19 -13.37
C VAL A 100 -10.94 4.88 -12.86
N ALA A 101 -10.74 3.70 -12.26
CA ALA A 101 -9.43 3.28 -11.78
C ALA A 101 -8.81 2.20 -12.67
N ARG A 102 -7.50 2.26 -12.81
CA ARG A 102 -6.65 1.22 -13.39
C ARG A 102 -5.58 0.85 -12.38
N VAL A 103 -5.16 -0.42 -12.38
CA VAL A 103 -4.10 -0.94 -11.51
C VAL A 103 -3.27 -1.94 -12.30
N ASP A 104 -1.95 -1.80 -12.18
CA ASP A 104 -0.96 -2.66 -12.81
C ASP A 104 0.22 -2.87 -11.85
N ASP A 105 0.88 -4.01 -11.95
CA ASP A 105 2.08 -4.35 -11.19
C ASP A 105 3.26 -4.63 -12.14
N ASN A 106 4.32 -5.26 -11.62
CA ASN A 106 5.50 -5.59 -12.43
C ASN A 106 5.23 -6.62 -13.53
N ASP A 107 4.20 -7.45 -13.39
CA ASP A 107 3.74 -8.41 -14.39
C ASP A 107 2.73 -7.79 -15.38
N GLY A 108 2.33 -6.54 -15.15
CA GLY A 108 1.38 -5.78 -15.94
C GLY A 108 -0.05 -5.96 -15.44
N GLU A 109 -0.88 -6.66 -16.22
CA GLU A 109 -2.31 -6.83 -15.91
C GLU A 109 -2.55 -8.06 -15.01
N PHE A 110 -2.00 -8.05 -13.78
CA PHE A 110 -2.09 -9.17 -12.84
C PHE A 110 -3.52 -9.58 -12.46
N LEU A 111 -4.50 -8.68 -12.57
CA LEU A 111 -5.92 -9.03 -12.40
C LEU A 111 -6.38 -10.07 -13.43
N LEU A 112 -5.82 -10.05 -14.63
CA LEU A 112 -6.10 -11.04 -15.67
C LEU A 112 -5.40 -12.37 -15.36
N ILE A 113 -4.23 -12.33 -14.71
CA ILE A 113 -3.52 -13.54 -14.26
C ILE A 113 -4.37 -14.28 -13.21
N GLU A 114 -4.92 -13.58 -12.22
CA GLU A 114 -5.82 -14.18 -11.22
C GLU A 114 -7.08 -14.78 -11.87
N ALA A 115 -7.53 -14.24 -13.00
CA ALA A 115 -8.71 -14.69 -13.73
C ALA A 115 -8.40 -15.57 -14.95
N ALA A 116 -7.17 -16.08 -15.10
CA ALA A 116 -6.67 -16.74 -16.31
C ALA A 116 -7.60 -17.84 -16.86
N ASP A 117 -8.12 -18.69 -15.98
CA ASP A 117 -9.00 -19.83 -16.34
C ASP A 117 -10.35 -19.39 -16.95
N PHE A 118 -10.73 -18.12 -16.77
CA PHE A 118 -12.02 -17.59 -17.19
C PHE A 118 -11.90 -16.54 -18.30
N LEU A 119 -10.68 -16.23 -18.76
CA LEU A 119 -10.47 -15.23 -19.78
C LEU A 119 -11.02 -15.69 -21.14
N PRO A 120 -11.60 -14.78 -21.93
CA PRO A 120 -11.99 -15.10 -23.29
C PRO A 120 -10.75 -15.33 -24.16
N LYS A 121 -10.82 -16.28 -25.11
CA LYS A 121 -9.69 -16.66 -25.99
C LYS A 121 -9.03 -15.50 -26.76
N TRP A 122 -9.74 -14.39 -26.95
CA TRP A 122 -9.20 -13.23 -27.64
C TRP A 122 -8.27 -12.41 -26.75
N LEU A 123 -8.42 -12.43 -25.43
CA LEU A 123 -7.69 -11.57 -24.51
C LEU A 123 -6.35 -12.22 -24.14
N ASN A 124 -5.26 -11.52 -24.46
CA ASN A 124 -3.90 -11.98 -24.22
C ASN A 124 -3.00 -10.82 -23.79
N PRO A 125 -1.76 -11.08 -23.33
CA PRO A 125 -0.87 -10.02 -22.84
C PRO A 125 -0.52 -8.94 -23.87
N GLU A 126 -0.58 -9.25 -25.17
CA GLU A 126 -0.24 -8.29 -26.23
C GLU A 126 -1.37 -7.29 -26.50
N ASN A 127 -2.62 -7.67 -26.23
CA ASN A 127 -3.80 -6.87 -26.55
C ASN A 127 -4.59 -6.37 -25.33
N SER A 128 -4.16 -6.68 -24.11
CA SER A 128 -4.81 -6.26 -22.85
C SER A 128 -4.57 -4.80 -22.47
N ILE A 129 -3.61 -4.13 -23.11
CA ILE A 129 -3.19 -2.75 -22.80
C ILE A 129 -4.39 -1.80 -22.78
N ASN A 130 -4.55 -1.10 -21.64
CA ASN A 130 -5.60 -0.11 -21.40
C ASN A 130 -7.03 -0.65 -21.60
N ARG A 131 -7.30 -1.92 -21.27
CA ARG A 131 -8.65 -2.52 -21.37
C ARG A 131 -9.29 -2.89 -20.05
N VAL A 132 -8.52 -2.97 -18.96
CA VAL A 132 -9.00 -3.44 -17.65
C VAL A 132 -9.12 -2.25 -16.71
N PHE A 133 -10.32 -2.04 -16.16
CA PHE A 133 -10.61 -0.91 -15.27
C PHE A 133 -11.57 -1.31 -14.17
N PHE A 134 -11.52 -0.59 -13.05
CA PHE A 134 -12.63 -0.49 -12.10
C PHE A 134 -13.44 0.76 -12.41
N TYR A 135 -14.76 0.62 -12.53
CA TYR A 135 -15.68 1.74 -12.69
C TYR A 135 -16.99 1.44 -11.97
N HIS A 136 -17.52 2.40 -11.20
CA HIS A 136 -18.71 2.20 -10.34
C HIS A 136 -18.59 0.99 -9.39
N GLY A 137 -17.37 0.65 -8.96
CA GLY A 137 -17.11 -0.51 -8.11
C GLY A 137 -17.17 -1.88 -8.81
N GLU A 138 -17.31 -1.89 -10.13
CA GLU A 138 -17.33 -3.09 -10.97
C GLU A 138 -16.06 -3.18 -11.81
N LEU A 139 -15.63 -4.41 -12.09
CA LEU A 139 -14.48 -4.68 -12.96
C LEU A 139 -14.99 -4.72 -14.40
N CYS A 140 -14.42 -3.86 -15.24
CA CYS A 140 -14.76 -3.69 -16.64
C CYS A 140 -13.59 -4.16 -17.52
N ILE A 141 -13.92 -4.85 -18.62
CA ILE A 141 -12.98 -5.27 -19.66
C ILE A 141 -13.52 -4.81 -21.01
N ILE A 142 -12.81 -3.91 -21.68
CA ILE A 142 -13.20 -3.39 -22.99
C ILE A 142 -12.84 -4.41 -24.08
N PRO A 143 -13.82 -4.99 -24.81
CA PRO A 143 -13.56 -6.04 -25.80
C PRO A 143 -12.92 -5.48 -27.09
N LEU A 144 -12.36 -6.38 -27.90
CA LEU A 144 -12.04 -6.08 -29.29
C LEU A 144 -13.31 -5.93 -30.13
N PRO A 145 -13.32 -5.07 -31.16
CA PRO A 145 -14.43 -5.03 -32.13
C PRO A 145 -14.59 -6.39 -32.80
N LYS A 146 -15.80 -6.94 -32.80
CA LYS A 146 -16.12 -8.22 -33.47
C LYS A 146 -16.74 -8.02 -34.84
N THR A 147 -17.43 -6.88 -35.06
CA THR A 147 -18.09 -6.58 -36.33
C THR A 147 -17.50 -5.32 -37.00
N PRO A 148 -17.63 -5.16 -38.33
CA PRO A 148 -17.22 -3.94 -39.03
C PRO A 148 -17.92 -2.68 -38.51
N GLY A 149 -19.17 -2.80 -38.03
CA GLY A 149 -19.89 -1.68 -37.39
C GLY A 149 -19.33 -1.33 -36.02
N GLU A 150 -18.85 -2.32 -35.27
CA GLU A 150 -18.15 -2.09 -33.99
C GLU A 150 -16.75 -1.51 -34.18
N GLN A 151 -16.08 -1.71 -35.32
CA GLN A 151 -14.77 -1.10 -35.60
C GLN A 151 -14.84 0.44 -35.68
N MET A 152 -16.03 1.01 -35.92
CA MET A 152 -16.24 2.45 -35.84
C MET A 152 -16.31 2.98 -34.40
N LEU A 153 -16.63 2.11 -33.44
CA LEU A 153 -16.83 2.45 -32.02
C LEU A 153 -15.66 1.99 -31.14
N LEU A 154 -15.09 0.83 -31.43
CA LEU A 154 -14.01 0.19 -30.68
C LEU A 154 -12.75 0.14 -31.56
N PRO A 155 -11.63 0.74 -31.12
CA PRO A 155 -10.36 0.65 -31.84
C PRO A 155 -9.89 -0.80 -31.98
N SER A 156 -9.52 -1.17 -33.21
CA SER A 156 -8.93 -2.48 -33.54
C SER A 156 -7.50 -2.66 -33.02
N ASN A 157 -6.81 -1.55 -32.72
CA ASN A 157 -5.42 -1.49 -32.28
C ASN A 157 -5.32 -1.21 -30.77
N ASN A 158 -4.11 -0.90 -30.29
CA ASN A 158 -3.85 -0.45 -28.92
C ASN A 158 -4.77 0.72 -28.54
N LEU A 159 -5.60 0.48 -27.53
CA LEU A 159 -6.59 1.43 -27.03
C LEU A 159 -5.86 2.53 -26.24
N THR A 160 -6.13 3.80 -26.53
CA THR A 160 -5.61 4.90 -25.70
C THR A 160 -6.47 5.10 -24.45
N ILE A 161 -5.90 5.68 -23.39
CA ILE A 161 -6.65 5.97 -22.16
C ILE A 161 -7.87 6.87 -22.44
N PRO A 162 -7.78 7.99 -23.20
CA PRO A 162 -8.95 8.81 -23.52
C PRO A 162 -10.05 8.04 -24.27
N GLN A 163 -9.69 7.15 -25.18
CA GLN A 163 -10.65 6.29 -25.88
C GLN A 163 -11.34 5.32 -24.91
N ALA A 164 -10.58 4.68 -24.00
CA ALA A 164 -11.14 3.82 -22.98
C ALA A 164 -12.12 4.56 -22.06
N LEU A 165 -11.77 5.77 -21.62
CA LEU A 165 -12.63 6.60 -20.77
C LEU A 165 -13.93 6.99 -21.48
N ASN A 166 -13.87 7.39 -22.76
CA ASN A 166 -15.05 7.72 -23.56
C ASN A 166 -16.00 6.52 -23.74
N LEU A 167 -15.46 5.31 -23.88
CA LEU A 167 -16.26 4.09 -23.95
C LEU A 167 -16.95 3.82 -22.62
N LEU A 168 -16.20 3.86 -21.51
CA LEU A 168 -16.72 3.57 -20.18
C LEU A 168 -17.78 4.58 -19.73
N SER A 169 -17.59 5.88 -20.01
CA SER A 169 -18.55 6.93 -19.66
C SER A 169 -19.88 6.79 -20.41
N GLY A 170 -19.85 6.36 -21.67
CA GLY A 170 -21.05 6.14 -22.46
C GLY A 170 -21.85 4.87 -22.09
N HIS A 171 -21.17 3.76 -21.79
CA HIS A 171 -21.82 2.43 -21.71
C HIS A 171 -21.20 1.45 -20.70
N CYS A 172 -20.92 1.88 -19.46
CA CYS A 172 -20.29 1.05 -18.40
C CYS A 172 -20.83 -0.38 -18.28
N ALA A 173 -22.16 -0.56 -18.24
CA ALA A 173 -22.78 -1.87 -18.06
C ALA A 173 -22.42 -2.87 -19.17
N HIS A 174 -22.12 -2.37 -20.38
CA HIS A 174 -21.80 -3.18 -21.55
C HIS A 174 -20.37 -3.73 -21.52
N TYR A 175 -19.50 -3.10 -20.73
CA TYR A 175 -18.08 -3.49 -20.58
C TYR A 175 -17.83 -4.22 -19.26
N MET A 176 -18.87 -4.49 -18.47
CA MET A 176 -18.72 -5.26 -17.24
C MET A 176 -18.15 -6.65 -17.54
N ALA A 177 -17.09 -7.02 -16.83
CA ALA A 177 -16.48 -8.33 -16.98
C ALA A 177 -17.48 -9.44 -16.61
N SER A 178 -17.29 -10.61 -17.23
CA SER A 178 -18.15 -11.77 -16.97
C SER A 178 -18.16 -12.13 -15.48
N LYS A 179 -19.25 -12.75 -15.02
CA LYS A 179 -19.39 -13.15 -13.61
C LYS A 179 -18.24 -14.06 -13.14
N SER A 180 -17.70 -14.89 -14.02
CA SER A 180 -16.57 -15.78 -13.71
C SER A 180 -15.27 -15.00 -13.49
N ILE A 181 -14.94 -14.05 -14.38
CA ILE A 181 -13.75 -13.20 -14.24
C ILE A 181 -13.85 -12.35 -12.97
N ARG A 182 -15.01 -11.69 -12.76
CA ARG A 182 -15.27 -10.92 -11.53
C ARG A 182 -15.19 -11.82 -10.29
N GLY A 183 -15.75 -13.02 -10.36
CA GLY A 183 -15.69 -13.99 -9.27
C GLY A 183 -14.26 -14.35 -8.85
N ALA A 184 -13.37 -14.56 -9.80
CA ALA A 184 -11.95 -14.86 -9.52
C ALA A 184 -11.26 -13.69 -8.79
N VAL A 185 -11.32 -12.48 -9.36
CA VAL A 185 -10.71 -11.28 -8.76
C VAL A 185 -11.34 -10.95 -7.40
N TYR A 186 -12.68 -11.00 -7.32
CA TYR A 186 -13.41 -10.61 -6.10
C TYR A 186 -13.25 -11.61 -4.97
N LYS A 187 -12.97 -12.89 -5.28
CA LYS A 187 -12.61 -13.88 -4.27
C LYS A 187 -11.34 -13.46 -3.52
N ARG A 188 -10.36 -12.89 -4.22
CA ARG A 188 -9.08 -12.48 -3.62
C ARG A 188 -9.20 -11.27 -2.69
N ILE A 189 -10.08 -10.33 -3.03
CA ILE A 189 -10.43 -9.17 -2.20
C ILE A 189 -11.65 -9.38 -1.29
N SER A 190 -12.20 -10.60 -1.23
CA SER A 190 -13.37 -10.88 -0.42
C SER A 190 -13.04 -10.80 1.07
N GLY A 191 -13.95 -10.23 1.84
CA GLY A 191 -13.83 -10.09 3.29
C GLY A 191 -13.04 -8.88 3.78
N TYR A 192 -12.40 -8.09 2.91
CA TYR A 192 -11.91 -6.77 3.31
C TYR A 192 -13.08 -5.84 3.71
N PRO A 193 -12.87 -4.94 4.69
CA PRO A 193 -11.64 -4.72 5.45
C PRO A 193 -11.48 -5.71 6.63
N GLY A 194 -12.48 -6.51 6.97
CA GLY A 194 -12.43 -7.44 8.12
C GLY A 194 -11.28 -8.46 8.05
N LYS A 195 -10.95 -8.93 6.84
CA LYS A 195 -9.86 -9.87 6.53
C LYS A 195 -8.49 -9.37 7.02
N ILE A 196 -8.28 -8.05 7.15
CA ILE A 196 -7.02 -7.46 7.65
C ILE A 196 -6.62 -8.07 8.99
N GLN A 197 -7.59 -8.27 9.90
CA GLN A 197 -7.32 -8.83 11.23
C GLN A 197 -6.77 -10.25 11.17
N ALA A 198 -7.15 -11.05 10.17
CA ALA A 198 -6.66 -12.40 9.99
C ALA A 198 -5.18 -12.45 9.56
N PHE A 199 -4.63 -11.33 9.06
CA PHE A 199 -3.22 -11.22 8.67
C PHE A 199 -2.32 -10.64 9.76
N LEU A 200 -2.90 -10.20 10.86
CA LEU A 200 -2.14 -9.70 11.99
C LEU A 200 -1.66 -10.84 12.87
N HIS A 201 -0.49 -10.65 13.47
CA HIS A 201 0.10 -11.53 14.47
C HIS A 201 0.46 -10.72 15.70
N ARG A 202 0.09 -11.20 16.89
CA ARG A 202 0.46 -10.58 18.16
C ARG A 202 1.48 -11.45 18.87
N ALA A 203 2.59 -10.85 19.28
CA ALA A 203 3.64 -11.53 20.01
C ALA A 203 4.12 -10.69 21.20
N HIS A 204 4.39 -11.36 22.31
CA HIS A 204 5.10 -10.75 23.43
C HIS A 204 6.56 -10.52 23.06
N CYS A 205 7.08 -9.33 23.35
CA CYS A 205 8.43 -8.92 23.05
C CYS A 205 9.03 -8.21 24.27
N TYR A 206 10.27 -8.52 24.63
CA TYR A 206 11.03 -7.72 25.60
C TYR A 206 11.70 -6.56 24.89
N LEU A 207 11.16 -5.35 25.07
CA LEU A 207 11.58 -4.14 24.34
C LEU A 207 11.89 -3.00 25.32
N PRO A 208 12.92 -2.18 25.04
CA PRO A 208 13.14 -0.92 25.74
C PRO A 208 11.84 -0.10 25.88
N ALA A 209 11.60 0.47 27.06
CA ALA A 209 10.35 1.17 27.38
C ALA A 209 10.01 2.30 26.38
N GLY A 210 11.04 2.96 25.83
CA GLY A 210 10.87 3.98 24.78
C GLY A 210 10.25 3.40 23.50
N ILE A 211 10.70 2.24 23.04
CA ILE A 211 10.14 1.55 21.87
C ILE A 211 8.70 1.10 22.14
N ALA A 212 8.45 0.53 23.31
CA ALA A 212 7.09 0.11 23.70
C ALA A 212 6.11 1.30 23.68
N THR A 213 6.55 2.47 24.15
CA THR A 213 5.75 3.71 24.13
C THR A 213 5.49 4.19 22.70
N ILE A 214 6.52 4.18 21.84
CA ILE A 214 6.40 4.57 20.42
C ILE A 214 5.41 3.67 19.70
N LEU A 215 5.52 2.35 19.84
CA LEU A 215 4.64 1.39 19.17
C LEU A 215 3.19 1.48 19.65
N LYS A 216 2.97 1.86 20.91
CA LYS A 216 1.61 2.13 21.43
C LYS A 216 0.95 3.32 20.73
N GLN A 217 1.73 4.35 20.37
CA GLN A 217 1.22 5.55 19.71
C GLN A 217 1.20 5.42 18.17
N ARG A 218 2.18 4.72 17.59
CA ARG A 218 2.36 4.55 16.15
C ARG A 218 2.72 3.10 15.81
N PRO A 219 1.72 2.19 15.80
CA PRO A 219 1.95 0.77 15.53
C PRO A 219 2.60 0.50 14.18
N SER A 220 2.33 1.32 13.16
CA SER A 220 2.86 1.15 11.79
C SER A 220 4.39 1.22 11.71
N LEU A 221 5.07 1.85 12.69
CA LEU A 221 6.54 1.90 12.73
C LEU A 221 7.19 0.54 12.93
N VAL A 222 6.43 -0.48 13.35
CA VAL A 222 6.91 -1.86 13.44
C VAL A 222 7.45 -2.34 12.10
N ALA A 223 6.80 -1.99 10.99
CA ALA A 223 7.20 -2.40 9.65
C ALA A 223 8.57 -1.84 9.28
N THR A 224 8.76 -0.53 9.47
CA THR A 224 10.03 0.16 9.18
C THR A 224 11.16 -0.40 10.04
N ALA A 225 10.90 -0.71 11.32
CA ALA A 225 11.91 -1.27 12.21
C ALA A 225 12.29 -2.71 11.82
N VAL A 226 11.31 -3.54 11.51
CA VAL A 226 11.53 -4.90 10.99
C VAL A 226 12.35 -4.85 9.71
N GLN A 227 12.01 -3.97 8.76
CA GLN A 227 12.73 -3.83 7.51
C GLN A 227 14.18 -3.36 7.72
N ALA A 228 14.40 -2.38 8.59
CA ALA A 228 15.74 -1.90 8.93
C ALA A 228 16.60 -3.01 9.55
N PHE A 229 16.01 -3.89 10.36
CA PHE A 229 16.69 -5.08 10.84
C PHE A 229 16.89 -6.12 9.72
N TYR A 230 15.85 -6.44 8.95
CA TYR A 230 15.88 -7.50 7.94
C TYR A 230 16.92 -7.22 6.85
N LEU A 231 17.00 -5.97 6.38
CA LEU A 231 17.91 -5.50 5.33
C LEU A 231 19.23 -4.91 5.88
N ARG A 232 19.52 -5.11 7.16
CA ARG A 232 20.72 -4.56 7.81
C ARG A 232 22.01 -5.02 7.13
N ASP A 233 22.98 -4.13 7.04
CA ASP A 233 24.35 -4.46 6.64
C ASP A 233 25.34 -4.36 7.84
N PRO A 234 26.63 -4.72 7.65
CA PRO A 234 27.62 -4.60 8.73
C PRO A 234 27.87 -3.16 9.22
N PHE A 235 27.58 -2.13 8.42
CA PHE A 235 27.70 -0.74 8.85
C PHE A 235 26.54 -0.34 9.75
N ASP A 236 25.32 -0.74 9.41
CA ASP A 236 24.12 -0.54 10.23
C ASP A 236 24.29 -1.15 11.62
N LEU A 237 24.87 -2.34 11.69
CA LEU A 237 25.12 -3.03 12.95
C LEU A 237 26.12 -2.32 13.87
N LYS A 238 26.98 -1.43 13.35
CA LYS A 238 27.89 -0.64 14.20
C LYS A 238 27.11 0.28 15.15
N ALA A 239 25.94 0.77 14.72
CA ALA A 239 25.05 1.55 15.58
C ALA A 239 24.52 0.71 16.76
N CYS A 240 24.39 -0.60 16.58
CA CYS A 240 23.90 -1.52 17.60
C CYS A 240 25.00 -2.05 18.54
N HIS A 241 26.27 -1.66 18.36
CA HIS A 241 27.32 -2.02 19.32
C HIS A 241 27.06 -1.42 20.70
N VAL A 242 26.52 -0.21 20.76
CA VAL A 242 26.10 0.45 22.00
C VAL A 242 24.78 1.13 21.70
N PHE A 243 23.71 0.67 22.34
CA PHE A 243 22.38 1.24 22.19
C PHE A 243 22.32 2.60 22.88
N LYS A 244 22.40 3.68 22.10
CA LYS A 244 22.38 5.06 22.59
C LYS A 244 20.96 5.59 22.69
N THR A 245 20.10 5.22 21.74
CA THR A 245 18.72 5.72 21.70
C THR A 245 17.78 4.87 22.53
N PHE A 246 17.92 3.55 22.48
CA PHE A 246 17.04 2.63 23.21
C PHE A 246 17.81 1.67 24.14
N PRO A 247 18.20 2.13 25.34
CA PRO A 247 19.00 1.34 26.27
C PRO A 247 18.33 0.00 26.65
N PRO A 248 19.05 -1.13 26.56
CA PRO A 248 18.52 -2.47 26.83
C PRO A 248 18.09 -2.69 28.28
N GLU A 249 18.58 -1.91 29.24
CA GLU A 249 18.27 -2.05 30.66
C GLU A 249 16.79 -1.73 30.96
N THR A 250 16.18 -0.91 30.11
CA THR A 250 14.78 -0.47 30.25
C THR A 250 13.77 -1.45 29.62
N ARG A 251 14.19 -2.68 29.30
CA ARG A 251 13.34 -3.66 28.61
C ARG A 251 12.16 -4.09 29.48
N ILE A 252 10.96 -3.94 28.93
CA ILE A 252 9.71 -4.43 29.50
C ILE A 252 9.06 -5.41 28.55
N MET A 253 8.26 -6.33 29.10
CA MET A 253 7.43 -7.21 28.30
C MET A 253 6.24 -6.42 27.74
N THR A 254 6.09 -6.42 26.42
CA THR A 254 4.98 -5.75 25.75
C THR A 254 4.40 -6.60 24.62
N SER A 255 3.11 -6.50 24.37
CA SER A 255 2.46 -7.17 23.23
C SER A 255 2.56 -6.28 22.00
N VAL A 256 3.26 -6.74 20.96
CA VAL A 256 3.41 -6.03 19.70
C VAL A 256 2.55 -6.71 18.63
N THR A 257 1.89 -5.90 17.80
CA THR A 257 1.14 -6.37 16.63
C THR A 257 1.98 -6.18 15.38
N PHE A 258 2.11 -7.25 14.60
CA PHE A 258 2.81 -7.32 13.32
C PHE A 258 1.81 -7.75 12.24
N THR A 259 2.17 -7.61 10.97
CA THR A 259 1.65 -8.54 9.95
C THR A 259 2.34 -9.89 10.12
N LYS A 260 1.70 -10.98 9.67
CA LYS A 260 2.33 -12.31 9.64
C LYS A 260 3.65 -12.31 8.85
N CYS A 261 3.72 -11.53 7.76
CA CYS A 261 4.94 -11.37 6.97
C CYS A 261 6.08 -10.75 7.79
N LEU A 262 5.84 -9.59 8.44
CA LEU A 262 6.83 -8.92 9.29
C LEU A 262 7.31 -9.81 10.44
N TYR A 263 6.38 -10.55 11.07
CA TYR A 263 6.75 -11.48 12.12
C TYR A 263 7.64 -12.61 11.58
N ALA A 264 7.28 -13.21 10.44
CA ALA A 264 8.07 -14.25 9.80
C ALA A 264 9.48 -13.76 9.42
N GLN A 265 9.63 -12.54 8.90
CA GLN A 265 10.92 -11.92 8.60
C GLN A 265 11.84 -11.87 9.84
N LEU A 266 11.30 -11.52 11.02
CA LEU A 266 12.07 -11.55 12.26
C LEU A 266 12.39 -12.98 12.73
N VAL A 267 11.45 -13.90 12.57
CA VAL A 267 11.61 -15.29 13.03
C VAL A 267 12.71 -16.02 12.24
N GLN A 268 12.72 -15.87 10.91
CA GLN A 268 13.61 -16.63 10.03
C GLN A 268 15.07 -16.17 10.09
N GLN A 269 15.33 -14.93 10.50
CA GLN A 269 16.68 -14.37 10.59
C GLN A 269 17.40 -14.89 11.82
N THR A 270 18.39 -15.78 11.66
CA THR A 270 19.28 -16.13 12.78
C THR A 270 20.19 -14.95 13.10
N PHE A 271 20.22 -14.52 14.36
CA PHE A 271 21.00 -13.34 14.76
C PHE A 271 21.53 -13.50 16.18
N VAL A 272 22.83 -13.24 16.33
CA VAL A 272 23.52 -13.18 17.62
C VAL A 272 23.95 -11.73 17.83
N PRO A 273 23.52 -11.07 18.90
CA PRO A 273 23.87 -9.68 19.15
C PRO A 273 25.35 -9.55 19.52
N ASP A 274 25.95 -8.39 19.24
CA ASP A 274 27.29 -8.07 19.74
C ASP A 274 27.26 -8.01 21.27
N LYS A 275 28.29 -8.54 21.94
CA LYS A 275 28.36 -8.54 23.42
C LYS A 275 28.27 -7.14 24.02
N ARG A 276 28.73 -6.11 23.30
CA ARG A 276 28.70 -4.70 23.73
C ARG A 276 27.28 -4.12 23.72
N SER A 277 26.35 -4.73 22.98
CA SER A 277 24.98 -4.22 22.81
C SER A 277 24.14 -4.26 24.09
N GLY A 278 24.56 -5.00 25.13
CA GLY A 278 23.75 -5.24 26.33
C GLY A 278 22.59 -6.22 26.12
N TYR A 279 22.53 -6.89 24.97
CA TYR A 279 21.59 -8.00 24.73
C TYR A 279 22.26 -9.34 24.98
N SER A 280 21.69 -10.11 25.90
CA SER A 280 21.95 -11.53 26.08
C SER A 280 20.62 -12.28 25.96
N LEU A 281 20.62 -13.37 25.20
CA LEU A 281 19.44 -14.23 25.10
C LEU A 281 19.47 -15.27 26.22
N PRO A 282 18.32 -15.60 26.83
CA PRO A 282 18.24 -16.72 27.75
C PRO A 282 18.49 -18.05 27.03
N PRO A 283 18.67 -19.16 27.76
CA PRO A 283 18.72 -20.49 27.17
C PRO A 283 17.48 -20.78 26.31
N ARG A 284 17.64 -21.55 25.22
CA ARG A 284 16.53 -21.90 24.31
C ARG A 284 15.39 -22.68 24.98
N SER A 285 15.67 -23.32 26.12
CA SER A 285 14.68 -24.00 26.95
C SER A 285 13.77 -23.04 27.73
N CYS A 286 14.11 -21.75 27.83
CA CYS A 286 13.30 -20.75 28.51
C CYS A 286 11.98 -20.54 27.75
N PRO A 287 10.80 -20.64 28.41
CA PRO A 287 9.51 -20.40 27.76
C PRO A 287 9.38 -19.02 27.11
N GLN A 288 10.11 -18.02 27.63
CA GLN A 288 10.12 -16.65 27.14
C GLN A 288 11.21 -16.38 26.10
N TYR A 289 12.00 -17.39 25.69
CA TYR A 289 13.09 -17.23 24.73
C TYR A 289 12.64 -16.48 23.47
N LYS A 290 11.47 -16.84 22.93
CA LYS A 290 10.95 -16.20 21.73
C LYS A 290 10.65 -14.71 21.91
N ALA A 291 10.14 -14.33 23.09
CA ALA A 291 9.86 -12.93 23.41
C ALA A 291 11.14 -12.10 23.52
N HIS A 292 12.21 -12.67 24.08
CA HIS A 292 13.53 -12.04 24.11
C HIS A 292 14.15 -11.95 22.72
N GLU A 293 14.07 -13.02 21.92
CA GLU A 293 14.62 -13.06 20.58
C GLU A 293 13.97 -12.02 19.65
N ILE A 294 12.63 -12.03 19.55
CA ILE A 294 11.91 -11.11 18.68
C ILE A 294 12.05 -9.67 19.18
N GLY A 295 11.98 -9.46 20.50
CA GLY A 295 12.21 -8.13 21.10
C GLY A 295 13.60 -7.59 20.80
N MET A 296 14.64 -8.41 20.93
CA MET A 296 16.01 -8.03 20.58
C MET A 296 16.13 -7.63 19.10
N LYS A 297 15.65 -8.45 18.17
CA LYS A 297 15.74 -8.17 16.73
C LYS A 297 15.01 -6.88 16.36
N LEU A 298 13.80 -6.69 16.91
CA LEU A 298 13.02 -5.48 16.69
C LEU A 298 13.72 -4.24 17.28
N ALA A 299 14.30 -4.33 18.48
CA ALA A 299 15.04 -3.22 19.08
C ALA A 299 16.27 -2.81 18.26
N HIS A 300 17.01 -3.78 17.69
CA HIS A 300 18.11 -3.50 16.75
C HIS A 300 17.59 -2.73 15.53
N GLY A 301 16.43 -3.13 14.99
CA GLY A 301 15.79 -2.41 13.89
C GLY A 301 15.52 -0.93 14.22
N PHE A 302 14.97 -0.66 15.41
CA PHE A 302 14.75 0.72 15.87
C PHE A 302 16.05 1.50 16.08
N GLU A 303 17.08 0.89 16.65
CA GLU A 303 18.38 1.56 16.86
C GLU A 303 19.05 1.90 15.51
N ILE A 304 19.00 0.99 14.53
CA ILE A 304 19.46 1.22 13.15
C ILE A 304 18.72 2.40 12.53
N LEU A 305 17.39 2.44 12.65
CA LEU A 305 16.60 3.57 12.15
C LEU A 305 17.04 4.90 12.77
N CYS A 306 17.14 4.97 14.09
CA CYS A 306 17.54 6.19 14.77
C CYS A 306 18.95 6.65 14.37
N ALA A 307 19.88 5.71 14.17
CA ALA A 307 21.22 6.04 13.67
C ALA A 307 21.21 6.60 12.24
N LYS A 308 20.41 6.00 11.33
CA LYS A 308 20.28 6.47 9.93
C LYS A 308 19.66 7.87 9.81
N TYR A 309 18.79 8.24 10.74
CA TYR A 309 18.09 9.53 10.74
C TYR A 309 18.68 10.56 11.72
N ASN A 310 19.79 10.25 12.40
CA ASN A 310 20.41 11.19 13.34
C ASN A 310 21.08 12.36 12.58
N PRO A 311 20.73 13.64 12.87
CA PRO A 311 21.19 14.80 12.10
C PRO A 311 22.71 14.99 12.08
N SER A 312 23.43 14.43 13.04
CA SER A 312 24.89 14.52 13.16
C SER A 312 25.64 13.91 11.96
N HIS A 313 24.96 13.19 11.06
CA HIS A 313 25.50 12.62 9.83
C HIS A 313 24.83 13.12 8.53
N ARG A 314 24.01 14.19 8.58
CA ARG A 314 23.42 14.79 7.36
C ARG A 314 23.56 16.31 7.31
N ASP A 315 24.52 16.78 6.50
CA ASP A 315 24.38 18.04 5.78
C ASP A 315 23.29 17.86 4.71
N SER A 316 22.06 18.34 4.97
CA SER A 316 21.16 18.97 3.97
C SER A 316 19.71 19.15 4.45
N LYS A 317 19.31 20.43 4.47
CA LYS A 317 18.00 21.03 4.18
C LYS A 317 16.74 20.28 4.66
N LYS A 318 16.19 20.75 5.79
CA LYS A 318 14.79 20.57 6.17
C LYS A 318 13.88 21.23 5.13
N HIS A 319 13.16 20.43 4.34
CA HIS A 319 11.98 20.90 3.63
C HIS A 319 10.77 20.63 4.54
N VAL A 320 10.42 21.60 5.37
CA VAL A 320 9.11 21.61 6.03
C VAL A 320 8.10 21.91 4.93
N LEU A 321 7.33 20.89 4.54
CA LEU A 321 6.23 21.05 3.60
C LEU A 321 5.13 21.87 4.29
N ASN A 322 5.08 23.17 4.02
CA ASN A 322 3.91 24.01 4.26
C ASN A 322 2.89 23.63 3.18
N VAL A 323 1.86 22.85 3.54
CA VAL A 323 0.90 22.32 2.57
C VAL A 323 -0.49 22.91 2.81
N PRO A 324 -1.02 23.74 1.90
CA PRO A 324 -2.42 24.20 1.90
C PRO A 324 -3.45 23.05 1.93
N LEU A 325 -3.06 21.84 1.52
CA LEU A 325 -3.86 20.61 1.54
C LEU A 325 -4.27 20.15 2.96
N TRP A 326 -3.57 20.61 4.01
CA TRP A 326 -3.85 20.19 5.38
C TRP A 326 -5.21 20.68 5.89
N GLU A 327 -5.58 21.92 5.57
CA GLU A 327 -6.82 22.52 6.09
C GLU A 327 -8.07 21.86 5.50
N ASN A 328 -8.05 21.58 4.19
CA ASN A 328 -9.15 20.88 3.53
C ASN A 328 -9.24 19.41 3.97
N PHE A 329 -8.11 18.72 4.10
CA PHE A 329 -8.06 17.35 4.65
C PHE A 329 -8.65 17.31 6.07
N LEU A 330 -8.26 18.26 6.94
CA LEU A 330 -8.77 18.39 8.29
C LEU A 330 -10.28 18.67 8.32
N ASN A 331 -10.78 19.53 7.44
CA ASN A 331 -12.20 19.84 7.32
C ASN A 331 -13.01 18.63 6.82
N SER A 332 -12.45 17.85 5.89
CA SER A 332 -13.04 16.60 5.41
C SER A 332 -13.14 15.55 6.52
N LEU A 333 -12.07 15.38 7.32
CA LEU A 333 -12.09 14.51 8.50
C LEU A 333 -13.14 14.93 9.55
N LYS A 334 -13.32 16.23 9.77
CA LYS A 334 -14.38 16.77 10.64
C LYS A 334 -15.78 16.45 10.10
N LYS A 335 -16.00 16.63 8.79
CA LYS A 335 -17.28 16.33 8.13
C LYS A 335 -17.64 14.84 8.23
N ASN A 336 -16.63 13.97 8.13
CA ASN A 336 -16.79 12.52 8.26
C ASN A 336 -16.85 12.03 9.73
N ASN A 337 -17.03 12.93 10.70
CA ASN A 337 -17.10 12.63 12.14
C ASN A 337 -15.88 11.86 12.70
N TYR A 338 -14.71 11.95 12.05
CA TYR A 338 -13.51 11.17 12.42
C TYR A 338 -13.03 11.42 13.86
N PHE A 339 -13.28 12.62 14.41
CA PHE A 339 -12.83 13.02 15.74
C PHE A 339 -13.83 12.77 16.87
N LYS A 340 -15.02 12.21 16.58
CA LYS A 340 -16.00 11.90 17.63
C LYS A 340 -15.65 10.58 18.31
N VAL A 341 -14.80 10.66 19.33
CA VAL A 341 -14.65 9.60 20.33
C VAL A 341 -15.98 9.45 21.06
N ARG A 342 -16.70 8.35 20.82
CA ARG A 342 -17.77 7.91 21.72
C ARG A 342 -17.11 7.44 23.01
N PHE A 343 -17.13 8.30 24.03
CA PHE A 343 -17.07 7.85 25.41
C PHE A 343 -18.39 7.12 25.70
N CYS A 344 -18.40 5.79 25.57
CA CYS A 344 -19.36 4.98 26.28
C CYS A 344 -18.78 4.73 27.67
N ILE A 345 -19.19 5.57 28.62
CA ILE A 345 -19.15 5.23 30.04
C ILE A 345 -20.33 4.28 30.26
N ASN A 346 -20.05 3.07 30.74
CA ASN A 346 -20.90 2.30 31.64
C ASN A 346 -20.00 1.51 32.56
#